data_AF-A0A9D6NAZ5-F1
#
_entry.id   AF-A0A9D6NAZ5-F1
#
_cell.length_a   1.000
_cell.length_b   1.000
_cell.length_c   1.000
_cell.angle_alpha   90.00
_cell.angle_beta   90.00
_cell.angle_gamma   90.00
#
_symmetry.space_group_name_H-M   'P 1'
#
loop_
_entity.id
_entity.type
_entity.pdbx_description
1 polymer ?
#
loop_
_entity_poly.entity_id
_entity_poly.type
_entity_poly.pdbx_seq_one_letter_code
_entity_poly.pdbx_strand_id
1 'polypeptide(L)'
;MSRRFNMLFLTRHLPVAGRLQPGVFERYDEPLFPTLALREALVNALCHRDYSAPGGSISLAIYDDRLEITNEGRLPEGLRVEDLKLDHPSRPRNPLIARAFYLRKLVEEWGRGTLQIVELCTKAGHPEPEFEEVGGSMLVRFLPGTTLAVAGVPLNLLQRQIVRLSQIVQPGLLAETDAE
;
A
#
# COMPACT_ATOMS: atom_id res chain seq x y z
N MET A 1 -3.78 7.72 -29.03
CA MET A 1 -2.64 6.98 -28.43
C MET A 1 -2.53 7.33 -26.95
N SER A 2 -3.20 6.57 -26.07
CA SER A 2 -3.05 6.75 -24.62
C SER A 2 -1.81 5.98 -24.18
N ARG A 3 -0.69 6.67 -23.95
CA ARG A 3 0.48 6.08 -23.28
C ARG A 3 0.08 5.86 -21.82
N ARG A 4 -0.48 4.70 -21.51
CA ARG A 4 -0.72 4.26 -20.13
C ARG A 4 0.61 4.30 -19.39
N PHE A 5 0.67 5.01 -18.27
CA PHE A 5 1.79 4.93 -17.34
C PHE A 5 1.90 3.47 -16.88
N ASN A 6 2.94 2.77 -17.30
CA ASN A 6 3.05 1.33 -17.14
C ASN A 6 3.70 1.02 -15.79
N MET A 7 2.93 0.45 -14.85
CA MET A 7 3.40 -0.04 -13.55
C MET A 7 4.18 -1.37 -13.68
N LEU A 8 4.95 -1.53 -14.76
CA LEU A 8 5.52 -2.81 -15.19
C LEU A 8 6.36 -3.47 -14.10
N PHE A 9 7.07 -2.68 -13.30
CA PHE A 9 7.85 -3.18 -12.18
C PHE A 9 6.95 -3.82 -11.12
N LEU A 10 5.90 -3.12 -10.68
CA LEU A 10 4.97 -3.64 -9.68
C LEU A 10 4.20 -4.85 -10.19
N THR A 11 3.73 -4.83 -11.44
CA THR A 11 3.00 -5.97 -12.00
C THR A 11 3.89 -7.19 -12.25
N ARG A 12 5.20 -7.01 -12.42
CA ARG A 12 6.16 -8.11 -12.63
C ARG A 12 6.71 -8.70 -11.33
N HIS A 13 6.75 -7.92 -10.26
CA HIS A 13 7.41 -8.30 -9.01
C HIS A 13 6.46 -8.49 -7.83
N LEU A 14 5.20 -8.07 -7.92
CA LEU A 14 4.19 -8.47 -6.95
C LEU A 14 3.78 -9.92 -7.15
N PRO A 15 3.48 -10.66 -6.07
CA PRO A 15 2.77 -11.92 -6.19
C PRO A 15 1.48 -11.70 -6.99
N VAL A 16 1.25 -12.54 -7.98
CA VAL A 16 0.08 -12.46 -8.85
C VAL A 16 -0.85 -13.60 -8.47
N ALA A 17 -2.04 -13.26 -8.00
CA ALA A 17 -3.09 -14.24 -7.79
C ALA A 17 -3.86 -14.41 -9.12
N GLY A 18 -3.89 -15.64 -9.62
CA GLY A 18 -4.74 -15.97 -10.75
C GLY A 18 -6.20 -16.03 -10.32
N ARG A 19 -7.06 -15.20 -10.91
CA ARG A 19 -8.50 -15.19 -10.65
C ARG A 19 -9.26 -15.68 -11.88
N LEU A 20 -10.36 -16.41 -11.64
CA LEU A 20 -11.30 -16.83 -12.67
C LEU A 20 -12.55 -15.95 -12.56
N GLN A 21 -12.88 -15.20 -13.60
CA GLN A 21 -14.10 -14.43 -13.63
C GLN A 21 -15.25 -15.34 -14.08
N PRO A 22 -16.40 -15.37 -13.39
CA PRO A 22 -17.55 -16.13 -13.86
C PRO A 22 -17.93 -15.73 -15.29
N GLY A 23 -17.96 -16.69 -16.21
CA GLY A 23 -18.29 -16.45 -17.62
C GLY A 23 -17.09 -16.14 -18.53
N VAL A 24 -15.86 -16.06 -18.00
CA VAL A 24 -14.62 -15.93 -18.78
C VAL A 24 -13.77 -17.18 -18.59
N PHE A 25 -13.40 -17.83 -19.69
CA PHE A 25 -12.62 -19.08 -19.66
C PHE A 25 -11.13 -18.82 -19.35
N GLU A 26 -10.64 -17.63 -19.68
CA GLU A 26 -9.27 -17.22 -19.40
C GLU A 26 -9.11 -16.76 -17.95
N ARG A 27 -8.02 -17.20 -17.32
CA ARG A 27 -7.57 -16.68 -16.03
C ARG A 27 -7.06 -15.26 -16.23
N TYR A 28 -7.46 -14.34 -15.36
CA TYR A 28 -6.84 -13.02 -15.30
C TYR A 28 -5.92 -12.94 -14.09
N ASP A 29 -4.76 -12.36 -14.35
CA ASP A 29 -3.67 -12.22 -13.40
C ASP A 29 -3.82 -10.86 -12.70
N GLU A 30 -4.14 -10.86 -11.41
CA GLU A 30 -4.30 -9.64 -10.62
C GLU A 30 -3.15 -9.51 -9.61
N PRO A 31 -2.42 -8.38 -9.59
CA PRO A 31 -1.39 -8.13 -8.58
C PRO A 31 -1.97 -8.20 -7.17
N LEU A 32 -1.15 -8.66 -6.22
CA LEU A 32 -1.55 -8.82 -4.82
C LEU A 32 -2.22 -7.57 -4.24
N PHE A 33 -1.61 -6.39 -4.45
CA PHE A 33 -2.16 -5.13 -3.97
C PHE A 33 -2.84 -4.34 -5.09
N PRO A 34 -3.91 -3.57 -4.79
CA PRO A 34 -4.58 -2.73 -5.77
C PRO A 34 -3.59 -1.75 -6.44
N THR A 35 -3.46 -1.86 -7.76
CA THR A 35 -2.52 -1.02 -8.53
C THR A 35 -2.82 0.46 -8.38
N LEU A 36 -4.08 0.85 -8.25
CA LEU A 36 -4.48 2.23 -8.00
C LEU A 36 -3.98 2.75 -6.65
N ALA A 37 -3.99 1.92 -5.59
CA ALA A 37 -3.50 2.31 -4.27
C ALA A 37 -1.98 2.50 -4.28
N LEU A 38 -1.25 1.58 -4.93
CA LEU A 38 0.20 1.69 -5.09
C LEU A 38 0.59 2.92 -5.93
N ARG A 39 -0.17 3.20 -7.00
CA ARG A 39 0.03 4.40 -7.81
C ARG A 39 -0.13 5.66 -6.97
N GLU A 40 -1.21 5.74 -6.19
CA GLU A 40 -1.48 6.89 -5.32
C GLU A 40 -0.38 7.08 -4.28
N ALA A 41 0.08 6.00 -3.63
CA ALA A 41 1.19 6.05 -2.69
C ALA A 41 2.50 6.53 -3.34
N LEU A 42 2.84 6.03 -4.53
CA LEU A 42 4.03 6.49 -5.28
C LEU A 42 3.94 7.95 -5.69
N VAL A 43 2.76 8.41 -6.13
CA VAL A 43 2.56 9.81 -6.50
C VAL A 43 2.65 10.71 -5.27
N ASN A 44 2.08 10.30 -4.14
CA ASN A 44 2.23 11.02 -2.87
C ASN A 44 3.69 11.09 -2.44
N ALA A 45 4.43 9.98 -2.52
CA ALA A 45 5.86 9.96 -2.25
C ALA A 45 6.61 10.99 -3.12
N LEU A 46 6.31 11.06 -4.43
CA LEU A 46 6.93 12.03 -5.34
C LEU A 46 6.57 13.49 -5.03
N CYS A 47 5.31 13.76 -4.66
CA CYS A 47 4.81 15.08 -4.32
C CYS A 47 5.33 15.60 -2.97
N HIS A 48 5.55 14.71 -2.01
CA HIS A 48 5.89 15.07 -0.63
C HIS A 48 7.37 14.89 -0.28
N ARG A 49 8.16 14.22 -1.14
CA ARG A 49 9.60 14.04 -0.93
C ARG A 49 10.34 15.35 -0.68
N ASP A 50 11.27 15.32 0.27
CA ASP A 50 12.24 16.39 0.46
C ASP A 50 13.35 16.32 -0.60
N TYR A 51 13.30 17.23 -1.58
CA TYR A 51 14.34 17.37 -2.63
C TYR A 51 15.54 18.20 -2.22
N SER A 52 15.54 18.80 -1.02
CA SER A 52 16.71 19.50 -0.49
C SER A 52 17.73 18.54 0.13
N ALA A 53 17.30 17.37 0.60
CA ALA A 53 18.14 16.35 1.21
C ALA A 53 19.03 15.63 0.17
N PRO A 54 20.37 15.82 0.20
CA PRO A 54 21.29 15.13 -0.69
C PRO A 54 21.26 13.62 -0.41
N GLY A 55 21.09 12.82 -1.46
CA GLY A 55 21.05 11.35 -1.32
C GLY A 55 19.72 10.75 -0.87
N GLY A 56 18.70 11.57 -0.57
CA GLY A 56 17.36 11.04 -0.31
C GLY A 56 16.84 10.24 -1.52
N SER A 57 15.92 9.33 -1.31
CA SER A 57 15.30 8.56 -2.40
C SER A 57 13.82 8.33 -2.13
N ILE A 58 13.14 7.84 -3.16
CA ILE A 58 11.90 7.09 -2.96
C ILE A 58 12.29 5.64 -3.10
N SER A 59 11.99 4.86 -2.07
CA SER A 59 12.31 3.45 -2.01
C SER A 59 11.02 2.66 -2.12
N LEU A 60 11.05 1.61 -2.94
CA LEU A 60 9.97 0.63 -3.07
C LEU A 60 10.58 -0.73 -2.72
N ALA A 61 10.20 -1.28 -1.57
CA ALA A 61 10.67 -2.57 -1.11
C ALA A 61 9.51 -3.57 -1.12
N ILE A 62 9.75 -4.76 -1.68
CA ILE A 62 8.79 -5.85 -1.73
C ILE A 62 9.39 -6.99 -0.92
N TYR A 63 8.68 -7.41 0.12
CA TYR A 63 9.02 -8.54 0.96
C TYR A 63 7.99 -9.66 0.76
N ASP A 64 8.24 -10.82 1.35
CA ASP A 64 7.31 -11.95 1.28
C ASP A 64 5.95 -11.66 1.96
N ASP A 65 5.97 -10.79 2.97
CA ASP A 65 4.83 -10.51 3.84
C ASP A 65 4.30 -9.08 3.74
N ARG A 66 4.93 -8.18 2.96
CA ARG A 66 4.52 -6.78 2.84
C ARG A 66 5.15 -6.06 1.65
N LEU A 67 4.60 -4.90 1.32
CA LEU A 67 5.23 -3.93 0.42
C LEU A 67 5.39 -2.59 1.15
N GLU A 68 6.54 -1.96 1.03
CA GLU A 68 6.83 -0.67 1.66
C GLU A 68 7.20 0.36 0.59
N ILE A 69 6.58 1.54 0.67
CA ILE A 69 6.96 2.73 -0.10
C ILE A 69 7.43 3.78 0.90
N THR A 70 8.66 4.26 0.72
CA THR A 70 9.26 5.24 1.63
C THR A 70 9.77 6.43 0.83
N ASN A 71 9.60 7.64 1.35
CA ASN A 71 10.27 8.83 0.82
C ASN A 71 10.92 9.65 1.93
N GLU A 72 12.05 10.25 1.60
CA GLU A 72 12.68 11.26 2.45
C GLU A 72 11.73 12.43 2.71
N GLY A 73 11.65 12.90 3.95
CA GLY A 73 10.83 14.04 4.34
C GLY A 73 9.70 13.68 5.30
N ARG A 74 9.56 14.54 6.31
CA ARG A 74 8.52 14.47 7.35
C ARG A 74 7.20 15.06 6.88
N LEU A 75 6.13 14.68 7.59
CA LEU A 75 4.82 15.29 7.51
C LEU A 75 4.90 16.81 7.77
N PRO A 76 4.00 17.59 7.15
CA PRO A 76 3.87 19.02 7.45
C PRO A 76 3.62 19.26 8.94
N GLU A 77 4.14 20.36 9.47
CA GLU A 77 3.90 20.75 10.86
C GLU A 77 2.40 20.79 11.19
N GLY A 78 2.05 20.18 12.32
CA GLY A 78 0.67 20.09 12.80
C GLY A 78 -0.17 18.95 12.20
N LEU A 79 0.40 18.14 11.31
CA LEU A 79 -0.23 16.90 10.82
C LEU A 79 0.47 15.69 11.45
N ARG A 80 -0.30 14.80 12.08
CA ARG A 80 0.22 13.54 12.65
C ARG A 80 -0.15 12.36 11.77
N VAL A 81 0.53 11.25 12.00
CA VAL A 81 0.32 10.00 11.25
C VAL A 81 -1.12 9.50 11.36
N GLU A 82 -1.74 9.62 12.54
CA GLU A 82 -3.12 9.17 12.76
C GLU A 82 -4.13 9.98 11.94
N ASP A 83 -3.80 11.23 11.68
CA ASP A 83 -4.66 12.15 10.93
C ASP A 83 -4.72 11.78 9.44
N LEU A 84 -3.75 11.00 8.92
CA LEU A 84 -3.72 10.54 7.52
C LEU A 84 -4.86 9.58 7.17
N LYS A 85 -5.52 8.99 8.19
CA LYS A 85 -6.70 8.15 8.04
C LYS A 85 -8.02 8.93 8.19
N LEU A 86 -7.95 10.24 8.41
CA LEU A 86 -9.08 11.14 8.54
C LEU A 86 -9.06 12.19 7.40
N ASP A 87 -10.10 13.01 7.32
CA ASP A 87 -10.09 14.14 6.39
C ASP A 87 -9.05 15.17 6.83
N HIS A 88 -8.09 15.47 5.96
CA HIS A 88 -7.02 16.42 6.22
C HIS A 88 -6.64 17.21 4.97
N PRO A 89 -6.18 18.46 5.11
CA PRO A 89 -5.71 19.22 3.96
C PRO A 89 -4.41 18.60 3.41
N SER A 90 -4.36 18.35 2.10
CA SER A 90 -3.09 18.01 1.43
C SER A 90 -2.27 19.28 1.21
N ARG A 91 -1.07 19.29 1.79
CA ARG A 91 -0.07 20.34 1.60
C ARG A 91 1.19 19.73 0.97
N PRO A 92 1.24 19.57 -0.37
CA PRO A 92 2.40 18.98 -1.03
C PRO A 92 3.62 19.88 -0.88
N ARG A 93 4.75 19.27 -0.50
CA ARG A 93 6.05 19.95 -0.42
C ARG A 93 6.53 20.44 -1.79
N ASN A 94 6.11 19.77 -2.86
CA ASN A 94 6.47 20.08 -4.24
C ASN A 94 5.23 20.43 -5.09
N PRO A 95 4.66 21.64 -4.96
CA PRO A 95 3.43 22.03 -5.66
C PRO A 95 3.52 21.92 -7.19
N LEU A 96 4.70 22.13 -7.79
CA LEU A 96 4.87 22.01 -9.25
C LEU A 96 4.79 20.56 -9.73
N ILE A 97 5.40 19.62 -9.00
CA ILE A 97 5.31 18.18 -9.29
C ILE A 97 3.86 17.73 -9.14
N ALA A 98 3.24 18.13 -8.03
CA ALA A 98 1.85 17.85 -7.74
C ALA A 98 0.94 18.36 -8.88
N ARG A 99 1.10 19.62 -9.27
CA ARG A 99 0.33 20.23 -10.38
C ARG A 99 0.54 19.49 -11.70
N ALA A 100 1.77 19.06 -12.00
CA ALA A 100 2.05 18.28 -13.20
C ALA A 100 1.29 16.94 -13.19
N PHE A 101 1.24 16.25 -12.05
CA PHE A 101 0.48 14.99 -11.93
C PHE A 101 -1.03 15.20 -12.02
N TYR A 102 -1.56 16.26 -11.43
CA TYR A 102 -2.96 16.64 -11.59
C TYR A 102 -3.32 16.89 -13.06
N LEU A 103 -2.53 17.69 -13.78
CA LEU A 103 -2.74 17.95 -15.21
C LEU A 103 -2.64 16.68 -16.08
N ARG A 104 -1.88 15.68 -15.62
CA ARG A 104 -1.75 14.37 -16.26
C ARG A 104 -2.82 13.36 -15.83
N LYS A 105 -3.77 13.73 -14.97
CA LYS A 105 -4.80 12.83 -14.40
C LYS A 105 -4.19 11.64 -13.66
N LEU A 106 -3.05 11.89 -13.01
CA LEU A 106 -2.41 10.93 -12.11
C LEU A 106 -2.88 11.09 -10.66
N VAL A 107 -3.44 12.27 -10.34
CA VAL A 107 -4.14 12.58 -9.08
C VAL A 107 -5.47 13.24 -9.46
N GLU A 108 -6.58 12.76 -8.92
CA GLU A 108 -7.93 13.26 -9.23
C GLU A 108 -8.39 14.33 -8.21
N GLU A 109 -8.11 14.12 -6.91
CA GLU A 109 -8.54 15.02 -5.84
C GLU A 109 -7.43 15.25 -4.79
N TRP A 110 -7.27 16.51 -4.37
CA TRP A 110 -6.34 16.88 -3.31
C TRP A 110 -6.87 16.49 -1.94
N GLY A 111 -6.03 15.94 -1.07
CA GLY A 111 -6.40 15.68 0.34
C GLY A 111 -7.06 14.34 0.61
N ARG A 112 -7.43 13.58 -0.43
CA ARG A 112 -8.08 12.27 -0.26
C ARG A 112 -7.22 11.07 -0.64
N GLY A 113 -5.98 11.31 -1.07
CA GLY A 113 -5.09 10.24 -1.56
C GLY A 113 -4.87 9.13 -0.54
N THR A 114 -4.58 9.48 0.72
CA THR A 114 -4.40 8.50 1.81
C THR A 114 -5.68 7.74 2.13
N LEU A 115 -6.82 8.42 2.20
CA LEU A 115 -8.14 7.79 2.37
C LEU A 115 -8.48 6.83 1.23
N GLN A 116 -8.15 7.20 -0.01
CA GLN A 116 -8.34 6.35 -1.18
C GLN A 116 -7.46 5.09 -1.13
N ILE A 117 -6.21 5.20 -0.67
CA ILE A 117 -5.35 4.03 -0.45
C ILE A 117 -5.99 3.08 0.56
N VAL A 118 -6.48 3.61 1.69
CA VAL A 118 -7.17 2.83 2.73
C VAL A 118 -8.41 2.13 2.17
N GLU A 119 -9.26 2.87 1.46
CA GLU A 119 -10.49 2.35 0.85
C GLU A 119 -10.19 1.23 -0.17
N LEU A 120 -9.18 1.41 -1.03
CA LEU A 120 -8.82 0.43 -2.03
C LEU A 120 -8.26 -0.85 -1.42
N CYS A 121 -7.42 -0.75 -0.39
CA CYS A 121 -6.85 -1.91 0.30
C CYS A 121 -7.94 -2.71 1.03
N THR A 122 -8.80 -2.03 1.79
CA THR A 122 -9.90 -2.66 2.52
C THR A 122 -10.91 -3.32 1.59
N LYS A 123 -11.29 -2.67 0.47
CA LYS A 123 -12.15 -3.26 -0.56
C LYS A 123 -11.55 -4.51 -1.22
N ALA A 124 -10.23 -4.58 -1.33
CA ALA A 124 -9.52 -5.74 -1.85
C ALA A 124 -9.36 -6.88 -0.82
N GLY A 125 -9.82 -6.69 0.42
CA GLY A 125 -9.71 -7.68 1.50
C GLY A 125 -8.37 -7.66 2.23
N HIS A 126 -7.59 -6.59 2.08
CA HIS A 126 -6.37 -6.36 2.84
C HIS A 126 -6.66 -5.54 4.11
N PRO A 127 -5.81 -5.64 5.15
CA PRO A 127 -5.75 -4.66 6.21
C PRO A 127 -5.58 -3.24 5.66
N GLU A 128 -5.92 -2.25 6.48
CA GLU A 128 -5.56 -0.87 6.18
C GLU A 128 -4.03 -0.74 6.06
N PRO A 129 -3.52 0.07 5.12
CA PRO A 129 -2.10 0.38 5.09
C PRO A 129 -1.66 1.06 6.39
N GLU A 130 -0.43 0.78 6.80
CA GLU A 130 0.21 1.46 7.92
C GLU A 130 0.99 2.65 7.39
N PHE A 131 0.85 3.78 8.07
CA PHE A 131 1.58 5.00 7.82
C PHE A 131 2.54 5.20 8.97
N GLU A 132 3.80 5.53 8.72
CA GLU A 132 4.80 5.74 9.78
C GLU A 132 5.77 6.86 9.39
N GLU A 133 6.20 7.65 10.38
CA GLU A 133 7.38 8.51 10.25
C GLU A 133 8.58 7.83 10.89
N VAL A 134 9.58 7.45 10.09
CA VAL A 134 10.77 6.74 10.55
C VAL A 134 12.01 7.48 10.09
N GLY A 135 12.85 7.92 11.02
CA GLY A 135 14.16 8.51 10.71
C GLY A 135 14.08 9.79 9.85
N GLY A 136 12.96 10.52 9.88
CA GLY A 136 12.75 11.69 9.02
C GLY A 136 12.18 11.39 7.63
N SER A 137 11.83 10.13 7.37
CA SER A 137 11.13 9.68 6.18
C SER A 137 9.68 9.33 6.49
N MET A 138 8.83 9.42 5.47
CA MET A 138 7.46 8.92 5.50
C MET A 138 7.42 7.53 4.86
N LEU A 139 6.79 6.58 5.53
CA LEU A 139 6.62 5.19 5.09
C LEU A 139 5.14 4.83 4.97
N VAL A 140 4.80 4.13 3.89
CA VAL A 140 3.50 3.50 3.67
C VAL A 140 3.72 2.01 3.50
N ARG A 141 3.18 1.20 4.42
CA ARG A 141 3.28 -0.26 4.41
C ARG A 141 1.95 -0.88 4.03
N PHE A 142 2.00 -1.76 3.04
CA PHE A 142 0.88 -2.56 2.56
C PHE A 142 1.04 -3.97 3.09
N LEU A 143 0.03 -4.47 3.80
CA LEU A 143 0.00 -5.80 4.35
C LEU A 143 -0.98 -6.68 3.56
N PRO A 144 -0.62 -7.92 3.20
CA PRO A 144 -1.54 -8.84 2.57
C PRO A 144 -2.65 -9.22 3.54
N GLY A 145 -3.83 -9.49 2.99
CA GLY A 145 -4.94 -9.99 3.77
C GLY A 145 -4.78 -11.48 3.99
N THR A 146 -5.35 -11.99 5.08
CA THR A 146 -5.40 -13.44 5.36
C THR A 146 -6.12 -14.21 4.25
N THR A 147 -6.85 -13.52 3.37
CA THR A 147 -7.45 -14.05 2.16
C THR A 147 -6.44 -14.17 1.02
N LEU A 148 -5.39 -14.98 1.21
CA LEU A 148 -4.90 -15.85 0.14
C LEU A 148 -5.80 -17.10 -0.01
N ALA A 149 -7.00 -17.09 0.59
CA ALA A 149 -8.04 -18.01 0.22
C ALA A 149 -8.52 -17.64 -1.18
N VAL A 150 -8.07 -18.44 -2.15
CA VAL A 150 -8.69 -18.56 -3.46
C VAL A 150 -10.21 -18.55 -3.25
N ALA A 151 -10.86 -17.45 -3.59
CA ALA A 151 -12.31 -17.36 -3.56
C ALA A 151 -12.84 -18.47 -4.49
N GLY A 152 -13.40 -19.53 -3.91
CA GLY A 152 -14.01 -20.64 -4.64
C GLY A 152 -13.24 -21.97 -4.66
N VAL A 153 -12.06 -22.10 -4.03
CA VAL A 153 -11.46 -23.43 -3.82
C VAL A 153 -11.80 -23.90 -2.39
N PRO A 154 -12.49 -25.04 -2.22
CA PRO A 154 -12.74 -25.57 -0.89
C PRO A 154 -11.41 -25.88 -0.21
N LEU A 155 -11.10 -25.12 0.85
CA LEU A 155 -9.92 -25.33 1.67
C LEU A 155 -9.96 -26.73 2.26
N ASN A 156 -8.83 -27.46 2.21
CA ASN A 156 -8.70 -28.72 2.91
C ASN A 156 -8.59 -28.49 4.43
N LEU A 157 -8.69 -29.56 5.21
CA LEU A 157 -8.71 -29.47 6.68
C LEU A 157 -7.48 -28.76 7.26
N LEU A 158 -6.30 -29.00 6.68
CA LEU A 158 -5.05 -28.37 7.10
C LEU A 158 -5.08 -26.86 6.88
N GLN A 159 -5.51 -26.42 5.70
CA GLN A 159 -5.63 -25.00 5.35
C GLN A 159 -6.68 -24.29 6.23
N ARG A 160 -7.81 -24.96 6.53
CA ARG A 160 -8.81 -24.43 7.47
C ARG A 160 -8.25 -24.28 8.87
N GLN A 161 -7.45 -25.24 9.34
CA GLN A 161 -6.80 -25.18 10.64
C GLN A 161 -5.78 -24.04 10.70
N ILE A 162 -4.97 -23.85 9.65
CA ILE A 162 -3.98 -22.75 9.58
C ILE A 162 -4.67 -21.39 9.63
N VAL A 163 -5.74 -21.17 8.85
CA VAL A 163 -6.52 -19.92 8.88
C VAL A 163 -7.16 -19.70 10.25
N ARG A 164 -7.65 -20.77 10.88
CA ARG A 164 -8.24 -20.67 12.22
C ARG A 164 -7.20 -20.35 13.29
N LEU A 165 -6.01 -20.94 13.20
CA LEU A 165 -4.90 -20.69 14.12
C LEU A 165 -4.34 -19.27 13.94
N SER A 166 -4.22 -18.78 12.70
CA SER A 166 -3.74 -17.41 12.45
C SER A 166 -4.73 -16.35 12.93
N GLN A 167 -6.02 -16.64 13.01
CA GLN A 167 -7.04 -15.76 13.61
C GLN A 167 -7.05 -15.79 15.14
N ILE A 168 -6.52 -16.86 15.76
CA ILE A 168 -6.42 -17.01 17.22
C ILE A 168 -5.15 -16.35 17.75
N VAL A 169 -4.08 -16.32 16.96
CA VAL A 169 -2.81 -15.68 17.34
C VAL A 169 -2.87 -14.18 17.00
N GLN A 170 -3.33 -13.35 17.94
CA GLN A 170 -3.04 -11.91 17.92
C GLN A 170 -1.54 -11.64 18.22
N PRO A 171 -0.96 -10.52 17.77
CA PRO A 171 0.48 -10.20 17.88
C PRO A 171 0.93 -9.78 19.31
N GLY A 172 0.42 -10.43 20.36
CA GLY A 172 0.66 -10.04 21.76
C GLY A 172 1.28 -11.11 22.68
N LEU A 173 1.69 -12.29 22.18
CA LEU A 173 2.11 -13.40 23.03
C LEU A 173 3.56 -13.86 22.82
N LEU A 174 4.48 -12.93 22.52
CA LEU A 174 5.94 -13.20 22.52
C LEU A 174 6.76 -12.16 23.31
N ALA A 175 6.10 -11.25 24.05
CA ALA A 175 6.78 -10.34 24.96
C ALA A 175 6.50 -10.79 26.41
N GLU A 176 7.22 -11.81 26.86
CA GLU A 176 7.62 -12.06 28.26
C GLU A 176 8.08 -13.52 28.39
N THR A 177 9.38 -13.72 28.28
CA THR A 177 10.19 -14.67 29.06
C THR A 177 11.59 -14.63 28.49
N ASP A 178 12.44 -13.80 29.08
CA ASP A 178 13.89 -14.00 29.20
C ASP A 178 14.46 -12.80 29.97
N ALA A 179 14.32 -12.85 31.30
CA ALA A 179 15.08 -12.07 32.25
C ALA A 179 15.24 -12.92 33.52
N GLU A 180 16.24 -13.79 33.51
CA GLU A 180 16.99 -14.21 34.70
C GLU A 180 18.32 -13.46 34.73
#